data_AF-A0A7S0JJU4-F1
#
_entry.id   AF-A0A7S0JJU4-F1
#
_cell.length_a   1.000
_cell.length_b   1.000
_cell.length_c   1.000
_cell.angle_alpha   90.00
_cell.angle_beta   90.00
_cell.angle_gamma   90.00
#
_symmetry.space_group_name_H-M   'P 1'
#
loop_
_entity.id
_entity.type
_entity.pdbx_description
1 polymer ?
#
loop_
_entity_poly.entity_id
_entity_poly.type
_entity_poly.pdbx_seq_one_letter_code
_entity_poly.pdbx_strand_id
1 'polypeptide(L)'
;WAEAVGALEQCVNAEPSRAHDQEVLRKLSDAQFLLRKSQREDLYGTLGVKSKASEKEIRAAYKKLALEWHPDRHSGSDEASKKAAEARFKKLGETLEILTDPFKRQLWDEGHDLDSIAQRVQMRERQQQHG
;
A
#
# COMPACT_ATOMS: atom_id res chain seq x y z
N TRP A 1 -12.94 5.88 9.22
CA TRP A 1 -12.78 4.54 9.81
C TRP A 1 -11.95 4.54 11.09
N ALA A 2 -10.84 5.28 11.17
CA ALA A 2 -10.05 5.40 12.41
C ALA A 2 -10.86 5.93 13.62
N GLU A 3 -11.68 6.98 13.43
CA GLU A 3 -12.57 7.48 14.49
C GLU A 3 -13.66 6.47 14.90
N ALA A 4 -14.13 5.65 13.96
CA ALA A 4 -15.16 4.64 14.24
C ALA A 4 -14.60 3.48 15.07
N VAL A 5 -13.35 3.07 14.83
CA VAL A 5 -12.65 2.07 15.65
C VAL A 5 -12.45 2.62 17.07
N GLY A 6 -11.98 3.86 17.20
CA GLY A 6 -11.79 4.51 18.51
C GLY A 6 -13.09 4.67 19.31
N ALA A 7 -14.19 5.03 18.64
CA ALA A 7 -15.50 5.15 19.30
C ALA A 7 -16.05 3.79 19.78
N LEU A 8 -15.83 2.72 19.01
CA LEU A 8 -16.25 1.36 19.39
C LEU A 8 -15.40 0.80 20.54
N GLU A 9 -14.08 1.04 20.53
CA GLU A 9 -13.21 0.69 21.65
C GLU A 9 -13.61 1.41 22.94
N GLN A 10 -13.90 2.72 22.87
CA GLN A 10 -14.40 3.47 24.02
C GLN A 10 -15.75 2.94 24.54
N CYS A 11 -16.64 2.48 23.65
CA CYS A 11 -17.93 1.91 24.04
C CYS A 11 -17.78 0.55 24.76
N VAL A 12 -16.88 -0.31 24.27
CA VAL A 12 -16.54 -1.59 24.91
C VAL A 12 -15.88 -1.37 26.27
N ASN A 13 -15.04 -0.33 26.41
CA ASN A 13 -14.30 -0.05 27.63
C ASN A 13 -15.16 0.65 28.71
N ALA A 14 -16.17 1.43 28.32
CA ALA A 14 -17.09 2.12 29.26
C ALA A 14 -18.17 1.19 29.84
N GLU A 15 -18.58 0.15 29.11
CA GLU A 15 -19.57 -0.83 29.58
C GLU A 15 -19.09 -2.27 29.28
N PRO A 16 -18.37 -2.93 30.19
CA PRO A 16 -17.81 -4.27 29.96
C PRO A 16 -18.88 -5.35 29.76
N SER A 17 -20.15 -5.07 30.09
CA SER A 17 -21.29 -5.96 29.82
C SER A 17 -21.65 -6.02 28.32
N ARG A 18 -21.42 -4.94 27.55
CA ARG A 18 -21.58 -4.90 26.08
C ARG A 18 -20.45 -5.61 25.32
N ALA A 19 -19.38 -6.01 26.00
CA ALA A 19 -18.30 -6.78 25.39
C ALA A 19 -18.74 -8.20 24.97
N HIS A 20 -19.85 -8.71 25.54
CA HIS A 20 -20.46 -9.99 25.14
C HIS A 20 -21.46 -9.87 23.97
N ASP A 21 -21.75 -8.64 23.55
CA ASP A 21 -22.70 -8.36 22.49
C ASP A 21 -22.03 -8.71 21.14
N GLN A 22 -22.44 -9.84 20.56
CA GLN A 22 -21.87 -10.37 19.31
C GLN A 22 -21.90 -9.34 18.17
N GLU A 23 -22.85 -8.41 18.20
CA GLU A 23 -22.97 -7.35 17.20
C GLU A 23 -21.85 -6.30 17.33
N VAL A 24 -21.45 -5.93 18.55
CA VAL A 24 -20.38 -4.95 18.79
C VAL A 24 -19.04 -5.54 18.38
N LEU A 25 -18.77 -6.79 18.76
CA LEU A 25 -17.54 -7.51 18.37
C LEU A 25 -17.42 -7.68 16.85
N ARG A 26 -18.53 -8.02 16.18
CA ARG A 26 -18.56 -8.13 14.71
C ARG A 26 -18.28 -6.79 14.03
N LYS A 27 -18.91 -5.70 14.49
CA LYS A 27 -18.67 -4.35 13.96
C LYS A 27 -17.23 -3.89 14.20
N LEU A 28 -16.64 -4.22 15.34
CA LEU A 28 -15.26 -3.87 15.67
C LEU A 28 -14.27 -4.67 14.80
N SER A 29 -14.55 -5.95 14.55
CA SER A 29 -13.76 -6.80 13.65
C SER A 29 -13.87 -6.33 12.18
N ASP A 30 -15.07 -5.98 11.69
CA ASP A 30 -15.27 -5.41 10.35
C ASP A 30 -14.54 -4.07 10.20
N ALA A 31 -14.64 -3.19 11.20
CA ALA A 31 -13.96 -1.89 11.19
C ALA A 31 -12.44 -2.04 11.19
N GLN A 32 -11.90 -2.97 12.00
CA GLN A 32 -10.47 -3.32 11.99
C GLN A 32 -10.04 -3.94 10.65
N PHE A 33 -10.86 -4.82 10.07
CA PHE A 33 -10.57 -5.43 8.77
C PHE A 33 -10.55 -4.40 7.64
N LEU A 34 -11.53 -3.50 7.58
CA LEU A 34 -11.60 -2.43 6.60
C LEU A 34 -10.47 -1.41 6.79
N LEU A 35 -10.11 -1.10 8.04
CA LEU A 35 -8.98 -0.23 8.34
C LEU A 35 -7.67 -0.88 7.87
N ARG A 36 -7.43 -2.16 8.21
CA ARG A 36 -6.26 -2.90 7.77
C ARG A 36 -6.21 -3.06 6.25
N LYS A 37 -7.36 -3.29 5.59
CA LYS A 37 -7.48 -3.37 4.13
C LYS A 37 -7.23 -2.02 3.46
N SER A 38 -7.70 -0.92 4.06
CA SER A 38 -7.48 0.44 3.54
C SER A 38 -6.06 0.97 3.82
N GLN A 39 -5.40 0.45 4.86
CA GLN A 39 -4.00 0.76 5.17
C GLN A 39 -3.02 -0.09 4.36
N ARG A 40 -3.43 -1.30 3.93
CA ARG A 40 -2.66 -2.07 2.95
C ARG A 40 -2.62 -1.30 1.65
N GLU A 41 -1.42 -0.91 1.26
CA GLU A 41 -1.20 -0.16 0.03
C GLU A 41 -1.53 -1.04 -1.17
N ASP A 42 -2.62 -0.74 -1.87
CA ASP A 42 -2.98 -1.41 -3.12
C ASP A 42 -1.95 -1.05 -4.20
N LEU A 43 -0.85 -1.80 -4.28
CA LEU A 43 0.19 -1.65 -5.31
C LEU A 43 -0.42 -1.73 -6.72
N TYR A 44 -1.24 -2.76 -6.95
CA TYR A 44 -1.94 -2.94 -8.23
C TYR A 44 -2.94 -1.81 -8.50
N GLY A 45 -3.72 -1.41 -7.48
CA GLY A 45 -4.66 -0.30 -7.57
C GLY A 45 -3.98 1.05 -7.83
N THR A 46 -2.79 1.27 -7.29
CA THR A 46 -1.98 2.49 -7.49
C THR A 46 -1.59 2.67 -8.96
N LEU A 47 -1.29 1.57 -9.65
CA LEU A 47 -1.04 1.58 -11.10
C LEU A 47 -2.32 1.46 -11.95
N GLY A 48 -3.48 1.23 -11.31
CA GLY A 48 -4.74 0.96 -12.01
C GLY A 48 -4.75 -0.37 -12.78
N VAL A 49 -3.93 -1.34 -12.36
CA VAL A 49 -3.84 -2.67 -12.99
C VAL A 49 -4.50 -3.73 -12.12
N LYS A 50 -4.84 -4.88 -12.72
CA LYS A 50 -5.36 -6.02 -11.97
C LYS A 50 -4.23 -6.75 -11.23
N SER A 51 -4.54 -7.46 -10.15
CA SER A 51 -3.58 -8.33 -9.43
C SER A 51 -2.95 -9.41 -10.33
N LYS A 52 -3.69 -9.84 -11.36
CA LYS A 52 -3.22 -10.78 -12.40
C LYS A 52 -2.50 -10.11 -13.58
N ALA A 53 -2.21 -8.81 -13.51
CA ALA A 53 -1.54 -8.11 -14.61
C ALA A 53 -0.14 -8.67 -14.85
N SER A 54 0.25 -8.69 -16.13
CA SER A 54 1.61 -9.07 -16.53
C SER A 54 2.60 -7.94 -16.26
N GLU A 55 3.88 -8.27 -16.11
CA GLU A 55 4.96 -7.28 -15.91
C GLU A 55 4.96 -6.21 -17.02
N LYS A 56 4.67 -6.61 -18.26
CA LYS A 56 4.52 -5.68 -19.39
C LYS A 56 3.40 -4.66 -19.18
N GLU A 57 2.26 -5.08 -18.64
CA GLU A 57 1.12 -4.19 -18.37
C GLU A 57 1.44 -3.25 -17.21
N ILE A 58 2.08 -3.76 -16.15
CA ILE A 58 2.58 -2.99 -15.01
C ILE A 58 3.53 -1.88 -15.48
N ARG A 59 4.54 -2.23 -16.29
CA ARG A 59 5.49 -1.25 -16.85
C ARG A 59 4.82 -0.25 -17.79
N ALA A 60 3.84 -0.68 -18.58
CA ALA A 60 3.10 0.20 -19.48
C ALA A 60 2.22 1.19 -18.71
N ALA A 61 1.53 0.74 -17.65
CA ALA A 61 0.73 1.58 -16.77
C ALA A 61 1.60 2.60 -16.03
N TYR A 62 2.72 2.15 -15.47
CA TYR A 62 3.70 3.04 -14.84
C TYR A 62 4.18 4.12 -15.80
N LYS A 63 4.57 3.78 -17.04
CA LYS A 63 5.02 4.77 -18.02
C LYS A 63 3.96 5.84 -18.30
N LYS A 64 2.68 5.46 -18.41
CA LYS A 64 1.58 6.41 -18.61
C LYS A 64 1.44 7.36 -17.41
N LEU A 65 1.43 6.82 -16.20
CA LEU A 65 1.29 7.60 -14.98
C LEU A 65 2.53 8.47 -14.69
N ALA A 66 3.73 7.96 -14.94
CA ALA A 66 4.98 8.68 -14.80
C ALA A 66 5.02 9.93 -15.70
N LEU A 67 4.49 9.84 -16.93
CA LEU A 67 4.36 10.98 -17.84
C LEU A 67 3.31 11.99 -17.36
N GLU A 68 2.22 11.53 -16.74
CA GLU A 68 1.15 12.37 -16.21
C GLU A 68 1.58 13.14 -14.95
N TRP A 69 2.31 12.48 -14.06
CA TRP A 69 2.80 13.03 -12.80
C TRP A 69 4.24 13.58 -12.89
N HIS A 70 4.80 13.71 -14.10
CA HIS A 70 6.17 14.19 -14.29
C HIS A 70 6.32 15.66 -13.85
N PRO A 71 7.37 16.02 -13.07
CA PRO A 71 7.56 17.39 -12.58
C PRO A 71 7.71 18.43 -13.70
N ASP A 72 8.15 18.01 -14.90
CA ASP A 72 8.22 18.88 -16.09
C ASP A 72 6.84 19.41 -16.51
N ARG A 73 5.79 18.57 -16.45
CA ARG A 73 4.41 18.99 -16.77
C ARG A 73 3.78 19.84 -15.67
N HIS A 74 4.27 19.70 -14.44
CA HIS A 74 3.80 20.44 -13.27
C HIS A 74 4.73 21.61 -12.89
N SER A 75 5.72 21.92 -13.73
CA SER A 75 6.74 22.95 -13.49
C SER A 75 6.14 24.36 -13.32
N GLY A 76 5.01 24.63 -14.00
CA GLY A 76 4.23 25.87 -13.88
C GLY A 76 3.06 25.83 -12.89
N SER A 77 2.86 24.73 -12.15
CA SER A 77 1.76 24.60 -11.17
C SER A 77 2.18 25.02 -9.75
N ASP A 78 1.19 25.26 -8.90
CA ASP A 78 1.39 25.56 -7.47
C ASP A 78 2.24 24.51 -6.75
N GLU A 79 2.95 24.95 -5.71
CA GLU A 79 3.83 24.11 -4.90
C GLU A 79 3.10 22.89 -4.28
N ALA A 80 1.82 23.05 -3.95
CA ALA A 80 0.98 21.95 -3.48
C ALA A 80 0.81 20.85 -4.55
N SER A 81 0.59 21.23 -5.81
CA SER A 81 0.46 20.29 -6.94
C SER A 81 1.79 19.61 -7.23
N LYS A 82 2.92 20.33 -7.15
CA LYS A 82 4.26 19.73 -7.29
C LYS A 82 4.52 18.68 -6.22
N LYS A 83 4.24 18.99 -4.95
CA LYS A 83 4.38 18.03 -3.84
C LYS A 83 3.47 16.81 -4.01
N ALA A 84 2.22 17.01 -4.44
CA ALA A 84 1.30 15.92 -4.71
C ALA A 84 1.79 15.02 -5.86
N ALA A 85 2.31 15.63 -6.93
CA ALA A 85 2.88 14.91 -8.07
C ALA A 85 4.13 14.11 -7.67
N GLU A 86 5.04 14.71 -6.91
CA GLU A 86 6.25 14.04 -6.41
C GLU A 86 5.90 12.87 -5.48
N ALA A 87 4.95 13.06 -4.55
CA ALA A 87 4.49 12.00 -3.66
C ALA A 87 3.87 10.83 -4.44
N ARG A 88 3.04 11.13 -5.47
CA ARG A 88 2.50 10.08 -6.36
C ARG A 88 3.58 9.41 -7.19
N PHE A 89 4.52 10.18 -7.74
CA PHE A 89 5.60 9.65 -8.57
C PHE A 89 6.50 8.69 -7.77
N LYS A 90 6.87 9.08 -6.54
CA LYS A 90 7.62 8.22 -5.63
C LYS A 90 6.89 6.90 -5.36
N LYS A 91 5.59 7.00 -5.04
CA LYS A 91 4.74 5.83 -4.79
C LYS A 91 4.61 4.90 -6.01
N LEU A 92 4.51 5.47 -7.21
CA LEU A 92 4.51 4.72 -8.47
C LEU A 92 5.84 3.99 -8.69
N GLY A 93 6.96 4.61 -8.35
CA GLY A 93 8.29 4.01 -8.41
C GLY A 93 8.44 2.82 -7.48
N GLU A 94 8.06 2.98 -6.21
CA GLU A 94 8.08 1.89 -5.20
C GLU A 94 7.21 0.71 -5.66
N THR A 95 5.99 1.02 -6.12
CA THR A 95 5.05 0.04 -6.65
C THR A 95 5.64 -0.74 -7.83
N LEU A 96 6.24 -0.03 -8.78
CA LEU A 96 6.87 -0.67 -9.95
C LEU A 96 8.02 -1.59 -9.51
N GLU A 97 8.87 -1.13 -8.60
CA GLU A 97 10.02 -1.91 -8.15
C GLU A 97 9.59 -3.25 -7.53
N ILE A 98 8.52 -3.27 -6.76
CA ILE A 98 7.98 -4.48 -6.14
C ILE A 98 7.31 -5.39 -7.16
N LEU A 99 6.50 -4.82 -8.06
CA LEU A 99 5.72 -5.61 -9.01
C LEU A 99 6.52 -6.10 -10.22
N THR A 100 7.66 -5.47 -10.51
CA THR A 100 8.58 -5.88 -11.59
C THR A 100 9.58 -6.94 -11.16
N ASP A 101 9.90 -7.02 -9.87
CA ASP A 101 10.76 -8.08 -9.36
C ASP A 101 9.91 -9.30 -8.99
N PRO A 102 10.15 -10.48 -9.60
CA PRO A 102 9.33 -11.66 -9.34
C PRO A 102 9.42 -12.12 -7.88
N PHE A 103 10.56 -11.91 -7.22
CA PHE A 103 10.74 -12.28 -5.82
C PHE A 103 9.99 -11.32 -4.89
N LYS A 104 10.11 -10.00 -5.10
CA LYS A 104 9.32 -9.00 -4.35
C LYS A 104 7.82 -9.19 -4.55
N ARG A 105 7.37 -9.42 -5.79
CA ARG A 105 5.97 -9.67 -6.13
C ARG A 105 5.44 -10.92 -5.42
N GLN A 106 6.22 -12.00 -5.40
CA GLN A 106 5.82 -13.23 -4.73
C GLN A 106 5.63 -12.98 -3.23
N LEU A 107 6.59 -12.33 -2.57
CA LEU A 107 6.50 -12.03 -1.14
C LEU A 107 5.30 -11.13 -0.82
N TRP A 108 5.00 -10.16 -1.69
CA TRP A 108 3.81 -9.33 -1.56
C TRP A 108 2.51 -10.16 -1.68
N ASP A 109 2.45 -11.08 -2.64
CA ASP A 109 1.31 -11.99 -2.83
C ASP A 109 1.15 -12.97 -1.65
N GLU A 110 2.26 -13.39 -1.05
CA GLU A 110 2.31 -14.18 0.21
C GLU A 110 1.85 -13.36 1.44
N GLY A 111 1.68 -12.04 1.30
CA GLY A 111 1.15 -11.15 2.33
C GLY A 111 2.19 -10.51 3.23
N HIS A 112 3.48 -10.52 2.83
CA HIS A 112 4.54 -9.79 3.52
C HIS A 112 4.43 -8.28 3.35
N ASP A 113 4.79 -7.54 4.38
CA ASP A 113 4.85 -6.07 4.36
C ASP A 113 6.07 -5.55 3.57
N LEU A 114 5.99 -4.31 3.08
CA LEU A 114 7.03 -3.67 2.26
C LEU A 114 8.42 -3.72 2.89
N ASP A 115 8.50 -3.46 4.19
CA ASP A 115 9.74 -3.49 4.96
C ASP A 115 10.38 -4.90 4.97
N SER A 116 9.57 -5.93 5.22
CA SER A 116 10.03 -7.33 5.19
C SER A 116 10.53 -7.74 3.80
N ILE A 117 9.85 -7.28 2.74
CA ILE A 117 10.28 -7.53 1.36
C ILE A 117 11.63 -6.86 1.09
N ALA A 118 11.78 -5.59 1.46
CA ALA A 118 13.02 -4.84 1.29
C ALA A 118 14.19 -5.49 2.03
N GLN A 119 13.99 -5.91 3.29
CA GLN A 119 15.02 -6.60 4.06
C GLN A 119 15.46 -7.91 3.39
N ARG A 120 14.52 -8.74 2.91
CA ARG A 120 14.85 -10.02 2.26
C ARG A 120 15.60 -9.82 0.94
N VAL A 121 15.25 -8.79 0.17
CA VAL A 121 15.95 -8.43 -1.07
C VAL A 121 17.38 -8.00 -0.76
N GLN A 122 17.56 -7.08 0.20
CA GLN A 122 18.90 -6.62 0.60
C GLN A 122 19.78 -7.75 1.12
N MET A 123 19.22 -8.70 1.88
CA MET A 123 19.96 -9.88 2.33
C MET A 123 20.44 -10.73 1.14
N ARG A 124 19.57 -10.96 0.15
CA ARG A 124 19.91 -11.72 -1.07
C ARG A 124 20.98 -11.02 -1.90
N GLU A 125 20.95 -9.69 -1.98
CA GLU A 125 21.96 -8.90 -2.70
C GLU A 125 23.33 -8.93 -1.99
N ARG A 126 23.36 -8.78 -0.65
CA ARG A 126 24.60 -8.89 0.12
C ARG A 126 25.26 -10.25 0.01
N GLN A 127 24.47 -11.33 0.00
CA GLN A 127 24.97 -12.69 -0.14
C GLN A 127 25.59 -12.94 -1.52
N GLN A 128 25.09 -12.31 -2.57
CA GLN A 128 25.65 -12.40 -3.92
C GLN A 128 26.93 -11.58 -4.12
N GLN A 129 27.17 -10.55 -3.30
CA GLN A 129 28.40 -9.73 -3.37
C GLN A 129 29.58 -10.30 -2.56
N HIS A 130 29.32 -11.26 -1.66
CA HIS A 130 30.33 -11.85 -0.76
C HIS A 130 30.74 -13.28 -1.16
N GLY A 131 30.43 -13.72 -2.39
CA GLY A 131 30.87 -15.00 -2.96
C GLY A 131 31.71 -14.80 -4.19
#